data_AF-A0A6S7H6Z6-F1
#
_entry.id   AF-A0A6S7H6Z6-F1
#
_cell.length_a   1.000
_cell.length_b   1.000
_cell.length_c   1.000
_cell.angle_alpha   90.00
_cell.angle_beta   90.00
_cell.angle_gamma   90.00
#
_symmetry.space_group_name_H-M   'P 1'
#
loop_
_entity.id
_entity.type
_entity.pdbx_description
1 polymer ?
#
loop_
_entity_poly.entity_id
_entity_poly.type
_entity_poly.pdbx_seq_one_letter_code
_entity_poly.pdbx_strand_id
1 'polypeptide(L)'
;MNLLDAIGTLMDGRGIKEILGTIYGENAVQHVMTGKAVQRALRGHLLDQCLTQQVVDKVTCLGKIAQILSSKEGKLSAHSATAKLWLVYQQMIRTARELIKADRTGSWLMHLVYTLYKVAAAGHSNDPKSAYLYLQSMTRLEKDNLSVFRKFMNGLHVIRRSDQYWAGLGCNLVIEQALIRSLKIAGGLTRGSGMSEHQRVL
;
A
#
# COMPACT_ATOMS: atom_id res chain seq x y z
N MET A 1 -10.22 -10.05 -1.25
CA MET A 1 -9.40 -9.30 -2.21
C MET A 1 -8.59 -8.26 -1.45
N ASN A 2 -7.28 -8.19 -1.64
CA ASN A 2 -6.44 -7.09 -1.15
C ASN A 2 -6.09 -6.16 -2.33
N LEU A 3 -5.47 -4.99 -2.08
CA LEU A 3 -5.14 -4.03 -3.16
C LEU A 3 -4.33 -4.66 -4.31
N LEU A 4 -3.42 -5.58 -4.01
CA LEU A 4 -2.58 -6.25 -5.01
C LEU A 4 -3.37 -7.28 -5.83
N ASP A 5 -4.30 -7.98 -5.19
CA ASP A 5 -5.24 -8.91 -5.81
C ASP A 5 -6.23 -8.18 -6.73
N ALA A 6 -6.73 -7.01 -6.31
CA ALA A 6 -7.56 -6.14 -7.15
C ALA A 6 -6.79 -5.64 -8.38
N ILE A 7 -5.52 -5.27 -8.19
CA ILE A 7 -4.62 -4.87 -9.29
C ILE A 7 -4.39 -6.01 -10.27
N GLY A 8 -4.07 -7.21 -9.79
CA GLY A 8 -3.83 -8.34 -10.67
C GLY A 8 -5.09 -8.79 -11.41
N THR A 9 -6.26 -8.74 -10.75
CA THR A 9 -7.56 -8.99 -11.39
C THR A 9 -7.85 -7.94 -12.48
N LEU A 10 -7.61 -6.66 -12.19
CA LEU A 10 -7.84 -5.57 -13.14
C LEU A 10 -6.93 -5.68 -14.38
N MET A 11 -5.69 -6.14 -14.18
CA MET A 11 -4.64 -6.17 -15.20
C MET A 11 -4.48 -7.53 -15.89
N ASP A 12 -5.34 -8.51 -15.58
CA ASP A 12 -5.24 -9.84 -16.17
C ASP A 12 -5.43 -9.82 -17.70
N GLY A 13 -4.57 -10.55 -18.41
CA GLY A 13 -4.53 -10.56 -19.88
C GLY A 13 -4.13 -9.23 -20.53
N ARG A 14 -3.54 -8.28 -19.79
CA ARG A 14 -3.17 -6.94 -20.31
C ARG A 14 -1.66 -6.69 -20.47
N GLY A 15 -0.82 -7.73 -20.37
CA GLY A 15 0.63 -7.62 -20.60
C GLY A 15 1.49 -7.57 -19.32
N ILE A 16 0.87 -7.36 -18.15
CA ILE A 16 1.63 -7.23 -16.89
C ILE A 16 2.26 -8.55 -16.45
N LYS A 17 1.64 -9.68 -16.80
CA LYS A 17 2.13 -11.02 -16.44
C LYS A 17 3.41 -11.34 -17.20
N GLU A 18 3.45 -10.97 -18.47
CA GLU A 18 4.57 -11.11 -19.38
C GLU A 18 5.74 -10.23 -18.92
N ILE A 19 5.47 -8.97 -18.57
CA ILE A 19 6.47 -8.05 -18.02
C ILE A 19 7.06 -8.60 -16.71
N LEU A 20 6.21 -9.00 -15.77
CA LEU A 20 6.67 -9.56 -14.49
C LEU A 20 7.39 -10.91 -14.68
N GLY A 21 7.04 -11.68 -15.71
CA GLY A 21 7.71 -12.92 -16.12
C GLY A 21 9.15 -12.73 -16.58
N THR A 22 9.53 -11.52 -17.02
CA THR A 22 10.93 -11.21 -17.34
C THR A 22 11.82 -11.09 -16.09
N ILE A 23 11.21 -10.84 -14.93
CA ILE A 23 11.92 -10.61 -13.66
C ILE A 23 11.79 -11.82 -12.72
N TYR A 24 10.64 -12.48 -12.73
CA TYR A 24 10.32 -13.61 -11.87
C TYR A 24 9.91 -14.83 -12.69
N GLY A 25 10.17 -16.04 -12.19
CA GLY A 25 9.66 -17.26 -12.83
C GLY A 25 8.13 -17.33 -12.84
N GLU A 26 7.55 -17.99 -13.84
CA GLU A 26 6.09 -18.03 -14.09
C GLU A 26 5.25 -18.40 -12.86
N ASN A 27 5.68 -19.42 -12.11
CA ASN A 27 5.01 -19.85 -10.89
C ASN A 27 4.95 -18.74 -9.82
N ALA A 28 6.00 -17.92 -9.73
CA ALA A 28 6.01 -16.77 -8.81
C ALA A 28 5.06 -15.66 -9.31
N VAL A 29 5.00 -15.42 -10.61
CA VAL A 29 4.11 -14.38 -11.19
C VAL A 29 2.64 -14.70 -10.93
N GLN A 30 2.21 -15.96 -10.99
CA GLN A 30 0.82 -16.32 -10.66
C GLN A 30 0.44 -15.92 -9.21
N HIS A 31 1.37 -16.10 -8.27
CA HIS A 31 1.16 -15.68 -6.88
C HIS A 31 1.28 -14.16 -6.68
N VAL A 32 2.01 -13.47 -7.56
CA VAL A 32 2.06 -12.00 -7.60
C VAL A 32 0.72 -11.43 -8.04
N MET A 33 0.17 -11.96 -9.15
CA MET A 33 -1.10 -11.53 -9.73
C MET A 33 -2.30 -11.75 -8.79
N THR A 34 -2.26 -12.77 -7.95
CA THR A 34 -3.34 -13.03 -6.97
C THR A 34 -3.16 -12.31 -5.64
N GLY A 35 -2.13 -11.45 -5.51
CA GLY A 35 -1.82 -10.75 -4.26
C GLY A 35 -1.48 -11.67 -3.07
N LYS A 36 -1.32 -12.98 -3.29
CA LYS A 36 -1.02 -13.99 -2.26
C LYS A 36 0.45 -13.95 -1.82
N ALA A 37 1.36 -13.60 -2.73
CA ALA A 37 2.77 -13.39 -2.41
C ALA A 37 3.07 -11.90 -2.17
N VAL A 38 2.43 -11.28 -1.17
CA VAL A 38 2.43 -9.82 -0.91
C VAL A 38 3.80 -9.15 -1.06
N GLN A 39 4.87 -9.70 -0.45
CA GLN A 39 6.21 -9.11 -0.55
C GLN A 39 6.80 -9.17 -1.97
N ARG A 40 6.62 -10.29 -2.68
CA ARG A 40 7.08 -10.46 -4.07
C ARG A 40 6.24 -9.61 -5.01
N ALA A 41 4.93 -9.57 -4.79
CA ALA A 41 4.00 -8.77 -5.57
C ALA A 41 4.31 -7.28 -5.45
N LEU A 42 4.45 -6.79 -4.22
CA LEU A 42 4.82 -5.42 -3.96
C LEU A 42 6.18 -5.07 -4.59
N ARG A 43 7.20 -5.94 -4.46
CA ARG A 43 8.49 -5.71 -5.13
C ARG A 43 8.35 -5.67 -6.65
N GLY A 44 7.63 -6.61 -7.25
CA GLY A 44 7.44 -6.65 -8.71
C GLY A 44 6.74 -5.41 -9.24
N HIS A 45 5.61 -5.02 -8.64
CA HIS A 45 4.88 -3.83 -9.08
C HIS A 45 5.64 -2.52 -8.78
N LEU A 46 6.37 -2.44 -7.66
CA LEU A 46 7.20 -1.27 -7.35
C LEU A 46 8.41 -1.16 -8.29
N LEU A 47 9.02 -2.27 -8.69
CA LEU A 47 10.13 -2.28 -9.64
C LEU A 47 9.69 -1.76 -11.01
N ASP A 48 8.55 -2.23 -11.51
CA ASP A 48 7.94 -1.72 -12.75
C ASP A 48 7.74 -0.19 -12.71
N GLN A 49 7.15 0.31 -11.63
CA GLN A 49 6.97 1.76 -11.47
C GLN A 49 8.30 2.51 -11.26
N CYS A 50 9.29 1.92 -10.58
CA CYS A 50 10.60 2.53 -10.38
C CYS A 50 11.39 2.62 -11.68
N LEU A 51 11.36 1.57 -12.51
CA LEU A 51 11.92 1.57 -13.86
C LEU A 51 11.26 2.65 -14.73
N THR A 52 9.92 2.71 -14.71
CA THR A 52 9.16 3.75 -15.40
C THR A 52 9.59 5.14 -14.93
N GLN A 53 9.71 5.35 -13.61
CA GLN A 53 10.12 6.63 -13.05
C GLN A 53 11.58 6.96 -13.37
N GLN A 54 12.52 6.01 -13.34
CA GLN A 54 13.92 6.25 -13.69
C GLN A 54 14.10 6.58 -15.17
N VAL A 55 13.32 5.95 -16.05
CA VAL A 55 13.27 6.30 -17.48
C VAL A 55 12.71 7.70 -17.65
N VAL A 56 11.62 8.03 -16.95
CA VAL A 56 11.05 9.38 -16.96
C VAL A 56 12.05 10.40 -16.42
N ASP A 57 12.69 10.15 -15.27
CA ASP A 57 13.64 11.05 -14.60
C ASP A 57 14.89 11.32 -15.46
N LYS A 58 15.42 10.29 -16.13
CA LYS A 58 16.50 10.44 -17.11
C LYS A 58 16.09 11.24 -18.35
N VAL A 59 14.81 11.25 -18.68
CA VAL A 59 14.25 12.02 -19.80
C VAL A 59 13.86 13.44 -19.35
N THR A 60 13.37 13.62 -18.12
CA THR A 60 12.92 14.89 -17.55
C THR A 60 14.07 15.66 -16.91
N CYS A 61 14.95 16.24 -17.72
CA CYS A 61 15.81 17.32 -17.22
C CYS A 61 15.07 18.66 -17.04
N LEU A 62 13.82 18.85 -17.50
CA LEU A 62 13.12 20.14 -17.43
C LEU A 62 11.58 19.98 -17.33
N GLY A 63 10.92 20.80 -16.50
CA GLY A 63 9.46 20.77 -16.23
C GLY A 63 8.52 20.84 -17.45
N LYS A 64 9.03 21.20 -18.64
CA LYS A 64 8.30 21.10 -19.92
C LYS A 64 7.92 19.65 -20.26
N ILE A 65 8.76 18.68 -19.91
CA ILE A 65 8.50 17.26 -20.21
C ILE A 65 7.40 16.71 -19.31
N ALA A 66 7.31 17.15 -18.05
CA ALA A 66 6.20 16.80 -17.16
C ALA A 66 4.85 17.25 -17.73
N GLN A 67 4.77 18.48 -18.27
CA GLN A 67 3.57 18.96 -18.96
C GLN A 67 3.23 18.13 -20.21
N ILE A 68 4.22 17.77 -21.02
CA ILE A 68 4.03 16.95 -22.22
C ILE A 68 3.55 15.54 -21.83
N LEU A 69 4.12 14.94 -20.79
CA LEU A 69 3.71 13.65 -20.26
C LEU A 69 2.25 13.70 -19.81
N SER A 70 1.85 14.65 -18.95
CA SER A 70 0.45 14.78 -18.53
C SER A 70 -0.51 15.03 -19.69
N SER A 71 -0.10 15.81 -20.72
CA SER A 71 -0.91 15.99 -21.94
C SER A 71 -1.07 14.68 -22.71
N LYS A 72 0.00 13.88 -22.82
CA LYS A 72 -0.01 12.59 -23.50
C LYS A 72 -0.82 11.55 -22.73
N GLU A 73 -0.71 11.50 -21.41
CA GLU A 73 -1.53 10.65 -20.54
C GLU A 73 -3.02 10.92 -20.76
N GLY A 74 -3.43 12.20 -20.78
CA GLY A 74 -4.81 12.58 -21.06
C GLY A 74 -5.30 12.12 -22.44
N LYS A 75 -4.48 12.32 -23.49
CA LYS A 75 -4.81 11.88 -24.86
C LYS A 75 -4.90 10.36 -24.97
N LEU A 76 -3.95 9.64 -24.37
CA LEU A 76 -3.93 8.18 -24.35
C LEU A 76 -5.15 7.61 -23.61
N SER A 77 -5.48 8.18 -22.45
CA SER A 77 -6.65 7.78 -21.67
C SER A 77 -7.97 8.02 -22.41
N ALA A 78 -8.03 9.02 -23.29
CA ALA A 78 -9.23 9.33 -24.05
C ALA A 78 -9.43 8.39 -25.26
N HIS A 79 -8.35 7.81 -25.79
CA HIS A 79 -8.40 7.02 -27.03
C HIS A 79 -8.27 5.51 -26.81
N SER A 80 -7.75 5.06 -25.66
CA SER A 80 -7.58 3.64 -25.37
C SER A 80 -8.04 3.30 -23.95
N ALA A 81 -9.02 2.40 -23.86
CA ALA A 81 -9.46 1.84 -22.59
C ALA A 81 -8.32 1.11 -21.87
N THR A 82 -7.45 0.43 -22.61
CA THR A 82 -6.26 -0.24 -22.06
C THR A 82 -5.25 0.78 -21.52
N ALA A 83 -4.99 1.88 -22.23
CA ALA A 83 -4.08 2.91 -21.73
C ALA A 83 -4.63 3.61 -20.48
N LYS A 84 -5.95 3.90 -20.45
CA LYS A 84 -6.63 4.41 -19.27
C LYS A 84 -6.48 3.47 -18.07
N LEU A 85 -6.62 2.16 -18.30
CA LEU A 85 -6.45 1.14 -17.27
C LEU A 85 -5.02 1.13 -16.71
N TRP A 86 -4.00 1.20 -17.56
CA TRP A 86 -2.60 1.26 -17.16
C TRP A 86 -2.28 2.51 -16.31
N LEU A 87 -2.86 3.66 -16.65
CA LEU A 87 -2.70 4.89 -15.86
C LEU A 87 -3.32 4.77 -14.46
N VAL A 88 -4.52 4.16 -14.38
CA VAL A 88 -5.17 3.88 -13.09
C VAL A 88 -4.31 2.91 -12.27
N TYR A 89 -3.79 1.86 -12.88
CA TYR A 89 -2.86 0.91 -12.23
C TYR A 89 -1.62 1.62 -11.66
N GLN A 90 -0.94 2.46 -12.46
CA GLN A 90 0.23 3.21 -11.99
C GLN A 90 -0.11 4.13 -10.80
N GLN A 91 -1.29 4.75 -10.81
CA GLN A 91 -1.77 5.56 -9.69
C GLN A 91 -2.05 4.72 -8.43
N MET A 92 -2.56 3.50 -8.58
CA MET A 92 -2.79 2.58 -7.46
C MET A 92 -1.45 2.15 -6.82
N ILE A 93 -0.45 1.80 -7.61
CA ILE A 93 0.89 1.44 -7.09
C ILE A 93 1.56 2.66 -6.45
N ARG A 94 1.43 3.85 -7.04
CA ARG A 94 1.92 5.11 -6.43
C ARG A 94 1.30 5.32 -5.04
N THR A 95 -0.01 5.15 -4.94
CA THR A 95 -0.74 5.26 -3.68
C THR A 95 -0.23 4.26 -2.64
N ALA A 96 -0.06 2.99 -3.03
CA ALA A 96 0.46 1.96 -2.13
C ALA A 96 1.86 2.30 -1.62
N ARG A 97 2.74 2.79 -2.51
CA ARG A 97 4.09 3.24 -2.16
C ARG A 97 4.09 4.38 -1.16
N GLU A 98 3.29 5.41 -1.40
CA GLU A 98 3.23 6.58 -0.52
C GLU A 98 2.59 6.26 0.83
N LEU A 99 1.62 5.34 0.88
CA LEU A 99 1.08 4.84 2.14
C LEU A 99 2.14 4.07 2.94
N ILE A 100 2.92 3.20 2.29
CA ILE A 100 4.04 2.51 2.95
C ILE A 100 5.04 3.53 3.46
N LYS A 101 5.40 4.53 2.65
CA LYS A 101 6.31 5.61 3.07
C LYS A 101 5.76 6.37 4.27
N ALA A 102 4.47 6.71 4.28
CA ALA A 102 3.82 7.35 5.41
C ALA A 102 3.97 6.51 6.69
N ASP A 103 3.69 5.21 6.62
CA ASP A 103 3.83 4.31 7.76
C ASP A 103 5.29 4.14 8.22
N ARG A 104 6.24 3.98 7.27
CA ARG A 104 7.67 3.80 7.58
C ARG A 104 8.27 5.03 8.24
N THR A 105 7.83 6.22 7.85
CA THR A 105 8.29 7.50 8.39
C THR A 105 7.52 7.96 9.62
N GLY A 106 6.30 7.44 9.83
CA GLY A 106 5.37 7.94 10.85
C GLY A 106 4.77 9.29 10.48
N SER A 107 4.56 9.58 9.20
CA SER A 107 3.90 10.82 8.77
C SER A 107 2.38 10.69 8.80
N TRP A 108 1.75 11.32 9.80
CA TRP A 108 0.30 11.20 10.02
C TRP A 108 -0.54 11.81 8.90
N LEU A 109 -0.15 12.99 8.42
CA LEU A 109 -0.87 13.67 7.33
C LEU A 109 -0.84 12.84 6.04
N MET A 110 0.32 12.29 5.68
CA MET A 110 0.44 11.42 4.52
C MET A 110 -0.38 10.14 4.70
N HIS A 111 -0.38 9.56 5.91
CA HIS A 111 -1.17 8.37 6.20
C HIS A 111 -2.66 8.60 5.94
N LEU A 112 -3.22 9.74 6.37
CA LEU A 112 -4.61 10.10 6.11
C LEU A 112 -4.92 10.27 4.62
N VAL A 113 -4.08 11.02 3.90
CA VAL A 113 -4.25 11.26 2.46
C VAL A 113 -4.29 9.94 1.70
N TYR A 114 -3.31 9.06 1.91
CA TYR A 114 -3.18 7.83 1.13
C TYR A 114 -4.10 6.69 1.62
N THR A 115 -4.61 6.76 2.85
CA THR A 115 -5.67 5.85 3.32
C THR A 115 -6.96 6.05 2.53
N LEU A 116 -7.33 7.29 2.20
CA LEU A 116 -8.49 7.58 1.34
C LEU A 116 -8.34 6.93 -0.05
N TYR A 117 -7.17 7.08 -0.67
CA TYR A 117 -6.90 6.53 -2.01
C TYR A 117 -6.86 4.99 -2.02
N LYS A 118 -6.31 4.35 -0.97
CA LYS A 118 -6.33 2.88 -0.83
C LYS A 118 -7.75 2.33 -0.90
N VAL A 119 -8.69 3.05 -0.31
CA VAL A 119 -10.08 2.64 -0.16
C VAL A 119 -10.87 2.80 -1.45
N ALA A 120 -10.66 3.91 -2.16
CA ALA A 120 -11.21 4.09 -3.51
C ALA A 120 -10.75 2.98 -4.47
N ALA A 121 -9.54 2.46 -4.26
CA ALA A 121 -8.93 1.43 -5.10
C ALA A 121 -9.32 -0.03 -4.73
N ALA A 122 -9.83 -0.29 -3.52
CA ALA A 122 -10.04 -1.66 -3.02
C ALA A 122 -11.33 -2.34 -3.53
N GLY A 123 -12.29 -1.57 -4.07
CA GLY A 123 -13.50 -2.10 -4.75
C GLY A 123 -14.50 -2.88 -3.87
N HIS A 124 -14.18 -3.17 -2.61
CA HIS A 124 -15.12 -3.73 -1.65
C HIS A 124 -16.09 -2.66 -1.15
N SER A 125 -17.34 -3.01 -0.86
CA SER A 125 -18.37 -2.04 -0.44
C SER A 125 -18.26 -1.57 1.02
N ASN A 126 -17.64 -2.36 1.90
CA ASN A 126 -17.52 -2.05 3.33
C ASN A 126 -16.28 -1.21 3.68
N ASP A 127 -15.16 -1.43 2.98
CA ASP A 127 -13.91 -0.70 3.20
C ASP A 127 -14.03 0.82 2.96
N PRO A 128 -14.84 1.30 1.98
CA PRO A 128 -15.22 2.70 1.80
C PRO A 128 -15.94 3.32 2.97
N LYS A 129 -16.92 2.62 3.53
CA LYS A 129 -17.71 3.13 4.65
C LYS A 129 -16.84 3.24 5.91
N SER A 130 -16.08 2.20 6.23
CA SER A 130 -15.21 2.20 7.42
C SER A 130 -14.11 3.25 7.32
N ALA A 131 -13.48 3.40 6.15
CA ALA A 131 -12.46 4.42 5.96
C ALA A 131 -13.02 5.84 5.93
N TYR A 132 -14.21 6.07 5.38
CA TYR A 132 -14.87 7.37 5.45
C TYR A 132 -15.13 7.76 6.91
N LEU A 133 -15.69 6.85 7.72
CA LEU A 133 -15.90 7.08 9.15
C LEU A 133 -14.58 7.31 9.88
N TYR A 134 -13.56 6.52 9.58
CA TYR A 134 -12.22 6.72 10.13
C TYR A 134 -11.68 8.12 9.83
N LEU A 135 -11.70 8.56 8.56
CA LEU A 135 -11.22 9.89 8.17
C LEU A 135 -12.04 11.01 8.83
N GLN A 136 -13.36 10.83 8.98
CA GLN A 136 -14.20 11.77 9.71
C GLN A 136 -13.80 11.88 11.18
N SER A 137 -13.53 10.75 11.84
CA SER A 137 -13.00 10.77 13.21
C SER A 137 -11.61 11.41 13.27
N MET A 138 -10.74 11.12 12.31
CA MET A 138 -9.36 11.64 12.30
C MET A 138 -9.29 13.15 12.02
N THR A 139 -10.21 13.70 11.22
CA THR A 139 -10.32 15.14 10.97
C THR A 139 -10.84 15.91 12.19
N ARG A 140 -11.65 15.27 13.05
CA ARG A 140 -12.13 15.85 14.30
C ARG A 140 -11.20 15.60 15.49
N LEU A 141 -10.21 14.71 15.35
CA LEU A 141 -9.36 14.24 16.44
C LEU A 141 -8.68 15.37 17.23
N GLU A 142 -8.28 16.46 16.57
CA GLU A 142 -7.69 17.62 17.24
C GLU A 142 -8.63 18.25 18.27
N LYS A 143 -9.93 18.32 17.94
CA LYS A 143 -10.98 18.87 18.81
C LYS A 143 -11.44 17.85 19.85
N ASP A 144 -11.65 16.61 19.41
CA ASP A 144 -12.21 15.56 20.26
C ASP A 144 -11.17 15.05 21.28
N ASN A 145 -9.87 14.97 20.91
CA ASN A 145 -8.78 14.59 21.81
C ASN A 145 -7.40 15.13 21.36
N LEU A 146 -7.08 16.34 21.80
CA LEU A 146 -5.81 17.02 21.49
C LEU A 146 -4.56 16.21 21.89
N SER A 147 -4.63 15.44 22.99
CA SER A 147 -3.49 14.67 23.47
C SER A 147 -3.11 13.54 22.50
N VAL A 148 -4.10 12.84 21.95
CA VAL A 148 -3.91 11.79 20.96
C VAL A 148 -3.50 12.39 19.62
N PHE A 149 -4.12 13.50 19.22
CA PHE A 149 -3.73 14.22 18.00
C PHE A 149 -2.24 14.59 17.99
N ARG A 150 -1.73 15.17 19.10
CA ARG A 150 -0.30 15.50 19.25
C ARG A 150 0.59 14.26 19.14
N LYS A 151 0.20 13.15 19.77
CA LYS A 151 0.94 11.88 19.66
C LYS A 151 1.00 11.40 18.21
N PHE A 152 -0.12 11.47 17.48
CA PHE A 152 -0.18 11.03 16.08
C PHE A 152 0.67 11.92 15.17
N MET A 153 0.60 13.24 15.35
CA MET A 153 1.45 14.20 14.63
C MET A 153 2.94 13.98 14.89
N ASN A 154 3.30 13.52 16.10
CA ASN A 154 4.66 13.11 16.45
C ASN A 154 5.04 11.70 15.93
N GLY A 155 4.20 11.09 15.10
CA GLY A 155 4.45 9.79 14.48
C GLY A 155 4.20 8.58 15.37
N LEU A 156 3.52 8.75 16.52
CA LEU A 156 3.20 7.64 17.43
C LEU A 156 1.96 6.83 17.03
N HIS A 157 1.39 7.10 15.84
CA HIS A 157 0.36 6.25 15.25
C HIS A 157 0.94 4.98 14.60
N VAL A 158 2.27 4.92 14.41
CA VAL A 158 2.99 3.74 13.94
C VAL A 158 3.83 3.14 15.06
N ILE A 159 4.04 1.83 14.99
CA ILE A 159 4.85 1.08 15.94
C ILE A 159 6.29 1.03 15.44
N ARG A 160 7.26 1.31 16.33
CA ARG A 160 8.69 1.29 16.02
C ARG A 160 9.40 0.35 16.99
N ARG A 161 10.36 -0.42 16.48
CA ARG A 161 11.27 -1.26 17.31
C ARG A 161 12.67 -0.63 17.47
N SER A 162 12.94 0.43 16.72
CA SER A 162 14.19 1.18 16.74
C SER A 162 13.91 2.64 16.38
N ASP A 163 14.82 3.53 16.76
CA ASP A 163 14.72 4.97 16.50
C ASP A 163 15.12 5.36 15.07
N GLN A 164 15.39 4.37 14.19
CA GLN A 164 15.72 4.65 12.80
C GLN A 164 14.55 5.32 12.08
N TYR A 165 14.84 6.35 11.29
CA TYR A 165 13.83 7.18 10.60
C TYR A 165 12.81 6.37 9.80
N TRP A 166 13.25 5.33 9.11
CA TRP A 166 12.42 4.48 8.26
C TRP A 166 11.94 3.22 8.99
N ALA A 167 11.75 3.20 10.30
CA ALA A 167 11.44 1.97 11.06
C ALA A 167 9.95 1.73 11.38
N GLY A 168 9.06 2.67 11.08
CA GLY A 168 7.64 2.59 11.45
C GLY A 168 6.88 1.45 10.78
N LEU A 169 5.96 0.81 11.51
CA LEU A 169 5.08 -0.23 11.02
C LEU A 169 3.65 0.07 11.43
N GLY A 170 2.69 -0.10 10.51
CA GLY A 170 1.27 0.01 10.83
C GLY A 170 0.85 -1.03 11.88
N CYS A 171 -0.03 -0.62 12.80
CA CYS A 171 -0.46 -1.44 13.93
C CYS A 171 -1.04 -2.80 13.48
N ASN A 172 -1.90 -2.82 12.45
CA ASN A 172 -2.47 -4.06 11.91
C ASN A 172 -1.39 -5.04 11.45
N LEU A 173 -0.32 -4.56 10.82
CA LEU A 173 0.75 -5.43 10.35
C LEU A 173 1.49 -6.06 11.53
N VAL A 174 1.73 -5.29 12.60
CA VAL A 174 2.37 -5.80 13.81
C VAL A 174 1.48 -6.82 14.51
N ILE A 175 0.18 -6.53 14.67
CA ILE A 175 -0.78 -7.46 15.26
C ILE A 175 -0.82 -8.75 14.44
N GLU A 176 -0.91 -8.64 13.12
CA GLU A 176 -1.00 -9.82 12.26
C GLU A 176 0.28 -10.68 12.31
N GLN A 177 1.45 -10.05 12.22
CA GLN A 177 2.72 -10.78 12.17
C GLN A 177 3.24 -11.23 13.53
N ALA A 178 2.96 -10.49 14.61
CA ALA A 178 3.44 -10.83 15.96
C ALA A 178 2.41 -11.63 16.76
N LEU A 179 1.13 -11.25 16.71
CA LEU A 179 0.07 -11.85 17.53
C LEU A 179 -0.66 -12.96 16.78
N ILE A 180 -1.21 -12.67 15.59
CA ILE A 180 -2.06 -13.64 14.88
C ILE A 180 -1.22 -14.80 14.34
N ARG A 181 -0.03 -14.51 13.80
CA ARG A 181 0.86 -15.56 13.27
C ARG A 181 1.37 -16.49 14.37
N SER A 182 1.75 -15.96 15.54
CA SER A 182 2.20 -16.79 16.67
C SER A 182 1.08 -17.70 17.17
N LEU A 183 -0.14 -17.16 17.28
CA LEU A 183 -1.34 -17.94 17.60
C LEU A 183 -1.63 -19.06 16.58
N LYS A 184 -1.48 -18.79 15.28
CA LYS A 184 -1.72 -19.78 14.22
C LYS A 184 -0.68 -20.90 14.22
N ILE A 185 0.59 -20.59 14.50
CA ILE A 185 1.67 -21.60 14.54
C ILE A 185 1.52 -22.50 15.76
N ALA A 186 1.07 -21.97 16.89
CA ALA A 186 0.98 -22.70 18.14
C ALA A 186 -0.37 -23.40 18.40
N GLY A 187 -1.18 -23.63 17.36
CA GLY A 187 -2.42 -24.43 17.48
C GLY A 187 -3.68 -23.65 17.85
N GLY A 188 -3.70 -22.33 17.67
CA GLY A 188 -4.88 -21.49 17.80
C GLY A 188 -5.17 -20.98 19.22
N LEU A 189 -6.16 -20.08 19.33
CA LEU A 189 -6.55 -19.43 20.58
C LEU A 189 -7.10 -20.43 21.62
N THR A 190 -7.62 -21.57 21.18
CA THR A 190 -8.33 -22.56 22.01
C THR A 190 -7.41 -23.52 22.77
N ARG A 191 -6.11 -23.58 22.46
CA ARG A 191 -5.18 -24.53 23.11
C ARG A 191 -4.18 -23.91 24.10
N GLY A 192 -4.24 -22.59 24.33
CA GLY A 192 -3.56 -21.89 25.44
C GLY A 192 -2.02 -21.99 25.53
N SER A 193 -1.37 -22.75 24.65
CA SER A 193 0.02 -23.18 24.74
C SER A 193 0.99 -22.41 23.84
N GLY A 194 0.51 -21.31 23.22
CA GLY A 194 1.24 -20.60 22.16
C GLY A 194 1.80 -19.23 22.48
N MET A 195 1.48 -18.66 23.64
CA MET A 195 1.98 -17.35 24.05
C MET A 195 2.92 -17.48 25.24
N SER A 196 4.18 -17.13 25.01
CA SER A 196 5.13 -16.85 26.09
C SER A 196 4.73 -15.57 26.83
N GLU A 197 5.17 -15.42 28.07
CA GLU A 197 4.71 -14.37 28.99
C GLU A 197 4.86 -12.96 28.40
N HIS A 198 5.94 -12.68 27.67
CA HIS A 198 6.16 -11.40 26.98
C HIS A 198 5.11 -11.06 25.91
N GLN A 199 4.46 -12.06 25.30
CA GLN A 199 3.41 -11.86 24.28
C GLN A 199 2.04 -11.58 24.91
N ARG A 200 1.86 -11.85 26.20
CA ARG A 200 0.61 -11.57 26.94
C ARG A 200 0.53 -10.16 27.52
N VAL A 201 1.67 -9.44 27.55
CA VAL A 201 1.81 -8.13 28.20
C VAL A 201 1.84 -6.97 27.18
N LEU A 202 1.81 -7.27 25.88
CA LEU A 202 1.58 -6.30 24.79
C LEU A 202 0.10 -5.98 24.64
#